data_AF-A0A926GWP9-F1
#
_entry.id   AF-A0A926GWP9-F1
#
_cell.length_a   1.000
_cell.length_b   1.000
_cell.length_c   1.000
_cell.angle_alpha   90.00
_cell.angle_beta   90.00
_cell.angle_gamma   90.00
#
_symmetry.space_group_name_H-M   'P 1'
#
loop_
_entity.id
_entity.type
_entity.pdbx_description
1 polymer ?
#
loop_
_entity_poly.entity_id
_entity_poly.type
_entity_poly.pdbx_seq_one_letter_code
_entity_poly.pdbx_strand_id
1 'polypeptide(L)'
;MTQALIAAPQESGHYACDTVVPKSSDQQSGDTILPSVETATDSLSGANQQRYTVYGDSAVEARIASLLKDVSRRLSPQLPPSICRTLALIGGYGRGEGGVETVSDGSMIPHNNFDFLVIVRESVSVSAMAKLKKELDTLLNEAMEVHNIELYLGIVNEQNLRNAPRRVIWHDIVEGHKTLLGDTSFLPELKRHADPDQILSEDVRDLLVNRGTLLLINDVILDRGELHLTLSDRRAIIRHAMKAILGYGDALLWSLGDYHWSYVERQLRMRNQVANVPESFRAQYEMAAEFRFRPRYEEYLLRDLSAWQDELRAELESVHWQFEWRRLGKSFEMDWSRLSERSLATYLPAPWIEPRLLARRVWNALRGGPGVDAPIGSHWQARYGMRFTGMRELMPVLFPAVAYPDAITPDSLIWRSWVTKALGASSDSPIALRRAYLRTWGQHGDVNFPHTLRVLGISLDEPEMQEAPVHD
;
A
#
# COMPACT_ATOMS: atom_id res chain seq x y z
N MET A 1 30.44 2.39 22.30
CA MET A 1 30.21 1.34 21.30
C MET A 1 28.71 1.21 21.16
N THR A 2 28.13 2.04 20.30
CA THR A 2 26.69 2.30 20.26
C THR A 2 26.19 1.77 18.92
N GLN A 3 25.47 0.65 18.93
CA GLN A 3 24.86 0.07 17.74
C GLN A 3 23.66 0.93 17.32
N ALA A 4 23.74 1.53 16.13
CA ALA A 4 22.64 2.21 15.48
C ALA A 4 21.72 1.17 14.83
N LEU A 5 20.52 0.98 15.41
CA LEU A 5 19.40 0.28 14.77
C LEU A 5 18.87 1.15 13.63
N ILE A 6 19.06 0.68 12.40
CA ILE A 6 18.57 1.32 11.17
C ILE A 6 17.08 0.94 11.03
N ALA A 7 16.20 1.93 11.20
CA ALA A 7 14.76 1.81 10.96
C ALA A 7 14.50 1.50 9.47
N ALA A 8 13.65 0.52 9.19
CA ALA A 8 13.26 0.15 7.82
C ALA A 8 12.21 1.15 7.28
N PRO A 9 12.16 1.39 5.96
CA PRO A 9 11.12 2.24 5.38
C PRO A 9 9.73 1.62 5.55
N GLN A 10 8.79 2.52 5.88
CA GLN A 10 7.48 2.32 6.48
C GLN A 10 6.59 1.25 5.80
N GLU A 11 5.96 0.40 6.61
CA GLU A 11 4.87 -0.50 6.19
C GLU A 11 3.47 0.11 6.33
N SER A 12 3.35 1.29 6.92
CA SER A 12 2.08 1.99 7.00
C SER A 12 1.90 2.89 5.78
N GLY A 13 1.00 2.50 4.89
CA GLY A 13 0.24 3.49 4.14
C GLY A 13 -0.50 4.34 5.17
N HIS A 14 0.08 5.46 5.61
CA HIS A 14 -0.69 6.47 6.33
C HIS A 14 -1.69 7.04 5.33
N TYR A 15 -2.93 6.59 5.44
CA TYR A 15 -4.03 7.09 4.63
C TYR A 15 -4.28 8.52 5.05
N ALA A 16 -3.76 9.46 4.26
CA ALA A 16 -4.27 10.82 4.23
C ALA A 16 -5.75 10.73 3.86
N CYS A 17 -6.61 10.79 4.88
CA CYS A 17 -8.04 10.95 4.71
C CYS A 17 -8.23 12.38 4.20
N ASP A 18 -8.37 12.55 2.88
CA ASP A 18 -8.67 13.84 2.24
C ASP A 18 -9.90 14.45 2.93
N THR A 19 -9.68 15.44 3.79
CA THR A 19 -10.73 16.13 4.55
C THR A 19 -11.03 17.45 3.85
N VAL A 20 -12.07 17.45 3.01
CA VAL A 20 -12.64 18.67 2.42
C VAL A 20 -13.93 19.00 3.17
N VAL A 21 -13.96 20.20 3.76
CA VAL A 21 -15.00 20.71 4.66
C VAL A 21 -16.19 21.28 3.87
N PRO A 22 -17.44 20.93 4.23
CA PRO A 22 -18.58 21.82 4.08
C PRO A 22 -19.12 22.24 5.46
N LYS A 23 -19.53 23.52 5.55
CA LYS A 23 -20.12 24.14 6.76
C LYS A 23 -21.55 23.66 6.99
N SER A 24 -21.89 23.53 8.27
CA SER A 24 -23.15 23.05 8.86
C SER A 24 -24.25 24.12 9.03
N SER A 25 -25.48 23.66 9.28
CA SER A 25 -26.49 24.37 10.06
C SER A 25 -27.31 23.37 10.90
N ASP A 26 -27.33 23.62 12.23
CA ASP A 26 -28.36 23.46 13.30
C ASP A 26 -29.42 22.34 13.24
N GLN A 27 -30.00 21.79 14.32
CA GLN A 27 -29.89 21.76 15.79
C GLN A 27 -30.98 20.73 16.23
N GLN A 28 -30.80 19.99 17.33
CA GLN A 28 -31.75 19.83 18.46
C GLN A 28 -31.60 18.51 19.23
N SER A 29 -31.85 18.65 20.53
CA SER A 29 -31.55 17.80 21.68
C SER A 29 -32.57 16.69 21.95
N GLY A 30 -32.13 15.63 22.64
CA GLY A 30 -32.98 14.73 23.39
C GLY A 30 -32.17 13.85 24.34
N ASP A 31 -32.43 14.00 25.65
CA ASP A 31 -31.91 13.17 26.74
C ASP A 31 -32.27 11.68 26.56
N THR A 32 -31.52 10.77 27.21
CA THR A 32 -32.04 9.69 28.09
C THR A 32 -31.00 8.56 28.34
N ILE A 33 -30.64 8.40 29.63
CA ILE A 33 -30.31 7.20 30.43
C ILE A 33 -29.16 6.26 29.98
N LEU A 34 -28.10 6.26 30.80
CA LEU A 34 -26.96 5.33 30.81
C LEU A 34 -27.32 3.98 31.46
N PRO A 35 -26.87 2.84 30.91
CA PRO A 35 -26.56 1.66 31.69
C PRO A 35 -25.06 1.52 31.95
N SER A 36 -24.80 0.88 33.08
CA SER A 36 -23.55 0.63 33.79
C SER A 36 -22.42 0.01 32.96
N VAL A 37 -21.21 0.52 33.21
CA VAL A 37 -19.92 0.06 32.67
C VAL A 37 -19.56 -1.30 33.27
N GLU A 38 -19.72 -2.37 32.50
CA GLU A 38 -18.99 -3.62 32.73
C GLU A 38 -17.54 -3.44 32.26
N THR A 39 -16.60 -3.73 33.15
CA THR A 39 -15.16 -3.67 32.91
C THR A 39 -14.74 -4.74 31.90
N ALA A 40 -14.34 -4.32 30.70
CA ALA A 40 -13.89 -5.15 29.57
C ALA A 40 -12.51 -5.80 29.76
N THR A 41 -12.20 -6.33 30.95
CA THR A 41 -10.95 -7.06 31.21
C THR A 41 -11.10 -8.59 31.16
N ASP A 42 -12.33 -9.12 31.16
CA ASP A 42 -12.60 -10.56 31.19
C ASP A 42 -12.96 -11.20 29.84
N SER A 43 -13.11 -10.42 28.76
CA SER A 43 -13.48 -10.93 27.43
C SER A 43 -12.33 -11.62 26.67
N LEU A 44 -11.13 -11.70 27.23
CA LEU A 44 -10.00 -12.48 26.68
C LEU A 44 -10.02 -13.97 27.10
N SER A 45 -11.02 -14.42 27.84
CA SER A 45 -11.03 -15.74 28.49
C SER A 45 -11.97 -16.81 27.88
N GLY A 46 -12.64 -16.53 26.74
CA GLY A 46 -13.65 -17.44 26.18
C GLY A 46 -13.33 -18.00 24.78
N ALA A 47 -12.84 -19.24 24.72
CA ALA A 47 -13.06 -20.23 23.64
C ALA A 47 -12.64 -19.91 22.18
N ASN A 48 -11.69 -19.00 21.94
CA ASN A 48 -10.81 -19.05 20.77
C ASN A 48 -9.56 -18.23 21.09
N GLN A 49 -8.50 -18.85 21.63
CA GLN A 49 -7.18 -18.21 21.69
C GLN A 49 -6.70 -18.03 20.24
N GLN A 50 -7.19 -16.97 19.60
CA GLN A 50 -6.86 -16.69 18.21
C GLN A 50 -5.38 -16.38 18.15
N ARG A 51 -4.64 -17.23 17.43
CA ARG A 51 -3.23 -17.03 17.11
C ARG A 51 -3.02 -15.69 16.41
N TYR A 52 -1.85 -15.10 16.60
CA TYR A 52 -1.36 -13.89 15.95
C TYR A 52 -0.44 -14.19 14.77
N THR A 53 0.13 -15.39 14.70
CA THR A 53 1.07 -15.84 13.67
C THR A 53 0.60 -17.12 12.99
N VAL A 54 1.01 -17.33 11.72
CA VAL A 54 0.63 -18.52 10.95
C VAL A 54 1.03 -19.81 11.65
N TYR A 55 2.26 -19.81 12.20
CA TYR A 55 2.88 -21.01 12.76
C TYR A 55 2.59 -21.22 14.26
N GLY A 56 2.10 -20.20 14.96
CA GLY A 56 1.61 -20.33 16.33
C GLY A 56 2.69 -20.74 17.34
N ASP A 57 3.91 -20.22 17.22
CA ASP A 57 4.96 -20.48 18.21
C ASP A 57 4.54 -19.91 19.57
N SER A 58 4.45 -20.77 20.59
CA SER A 58 3.88 -20.39 21.90
C SER A 58 4.60 -19.22 22.58
N ALA A 59 5.92 -19.09 22.42
CA ALA A 59 6.69 -18.03 23.05
C ALA A 59 6.45 -16.69 22.34
N VAL A 60 6.40 -16.72 21.00
CA VAL A 60 6.06 -15.54 20.19
C VAL A 60 4.63 -15.10 20.46
N GLU A 61 3.67 -16.02 20.47
CA GLU A 61 2.25 -15.75 20.74
C GLU A 61 2.07 -15.10 22.13
N ALA A 62 2.75 -15.62 23.15
CA ALA A 62 2.73 -15.05 24.50
C ALA A 62 3.35 -13.64 24.55
N ARG A 63 4.46 -13.41 23.82
CA ARG A 63 5.09 -12.09 23.71
C ARG A 63 4.16 -11.08 23.05
N ILE A 64 3.50 -11.46 21.95
CA ILE A 64 2.54 -10.61 21.25
C ILE A 64 1.35 -10.29 22.16
N ALA A 65 0.77 -11.30 22.83
CA ALA A 65 -0.33 -11.08 23.77
C ALA A 65 0.04 -10.09 24.88
N SER A 66 1.26 -10.20 25.43
CA SER A 66 1.79 -9.27 26.43
C SER A 66 1.89 -7.84 25.90
N LEU A 67 2.44 -7.66 24.70
CA LEU A 67 2.54 -6.36 24.01
C LEU A 67 1.16 -5.74 23.80
N LEU A 68 0.19 -6.49 23.27
CA LEU A 68 -1.15 -6.00 23.01
C LEU A 68 -1.91 -5.62 24.29
N LYS A 69 -1.69 -6.37 25.38
CA LYS A 69 -2.23 -6.03 26.70
C LYS A 69 -1.64 -4.72 27.22
N ASP A 70 -0.33 -4.50 27.04
CA ASP A 70 0.32 -3.25 27.44
C ASP A 70 -0.18 -2.06 26.63
N VAL A 71 -0.24 -2.18 25.30
CA VAL A 71 -0.77 -1.14 24.40
C VAL A 71 -2.22 -0.82 24.77
N SER A 72 -3.07 -1.83 24.94
CA SER A 72 -4.48 -1.62 25.30
C SER A 72 -4.62 -0.87 26.63
N ARG A 73 -3.82 -1.24 27.65
CA ARG A 73 -3.79 -0.58 28.96
C ARG A 73 -3.34 0.88 28.87
N ARG A 74 -2.36 1.19 28.01
CA ARG A 74 -1.85 2.55 27.82
C ARG A 74 -2.85 3.44 27.08
N LEU A 75 -3.52 2.91 26.05
CA LEU A 75 -4.42 3.68 25.21
C LEU A 75 -5.84 3.82 25.81
N SER A 76 -6.30 2.85 26.61
CA SER A 76 -7.68 2.83 27.14
C SER A 76 -8.12 4.10 27.88
N PRO A 77 -7.27 4.80 28.67
CA PRO A 77 -7.69 6.03 29.36
C PRO A 77 -8.04 7.18 28.40
N GLN A 78 -7.43 7.20 27.20
CA GLN A 78 -7.70 8.20 26.16
C GLN A 78 -8.82 7.78 25.21
N LEU A 79 -9.31 6.54 25.33
CA LEU A 79 -10.30 5.93 24.46
C LEU A 79 -11.57 5.51 25.23
N PRO A 80 -12.24 6.43 25.96
CA PRO A 80 -13.49 6.10 26.63
C PRO A 80 -14.59 5.74 25.61
N PRO A 81 -15.63 4.97 25.99
CA PRO A 81 -16.69 4.52 25.06
C PRO A 81 -17.45 5.64 24.34
N SER A 82 -17.47 6.85 24.91
CA SER A 82 -18.06 8.06 24.31
C SER A 82 -17.25 8.59 23.11
N ILE A 83 -15.97 8.25 23.02
CA ILE A 83 -15.04 8.67 21.97
C ILE A 83 -14.72 7.48 21.05
N CYS A 84 -14.37 6.34 21.63
CA CYS A 84 -13.91 5.17 20.89
C CYS A 84 -15.09 4.26 20.52
N ARG A 85 -15.25 3.99 19.23
CA ARG A 85 -16.14 2.93 18.73
C ARG A 85 -15.46 1.57 18.88
N THR A 86 -14.24 1.46 18.38
CA THR A 86 -13.40 0.26 18.49
C THR A 86 -11.92 0.61 18.29
N LEU A 87 -11.03 -0.09 19.01
CA LEU A 87 -9.60 -0.18 18.73
C LEU A 87 -9.36 -1.57 18.17
N ALA A 88 -8.91 -1.66 16.92
CA ALA A 88 -8.62 -2.92 16.26
C ALA A 88 -7.12 -3.07 15.99
N LEU A 89 -6.61 -4.29 16.19
CA LEU A 89 -5.38 -4.76 15.56
C LEU A 89 -5.72 -5.23 14.14
N ILE A 90 -5.02 -4.67 13.15
CA ILE A 90 -5.21 -4.99 11.73
C ILE A 90 -3.91 -5.57 11.14
N GLY A 91 -3.87 -5.76 9.83
CA GLY A 91 -2.68 -6.28 9.15
C GLY A 91 -2.42 -7.76 9.46
N GLY A 92 -1.16 -8.20 9.35
CA GLY A 92 -0.79 -9.62 9.51
C GLY A 92 -1.20 -10.18 10.87
N TYR A 93 -0.87 -9.49 11.97
CA TYR A 93 -1.21 -9.98 13.31
C TYR A 93 -2.72 -9.90 13.62
N GLY A 94 -3.45 -8.93 13.04
CA GLY A 94 -4.91 -8.90 13.11
C GLY A 94 -5.55 -10.13 12.45
N ARG A 95 -5.00 -10.56 11.31
CA ARG A 95 -5.42 -11.77 10.60
C ARG A 95 -5.01 -13.09 11.30
N GLY A 96 -4.11 -13.04 12.26
CA GLY A 96 -3.47 -14.23 12.81
C GLY A 96 -2.40 -14.82 11.89
N GLU A 97 -1.86 -14.01 10.98
CA GLU A 97 -0.89 -14.37 9.95
C GLU A 97 0.38 -13.51 10.04
N GLY A 98 0.69 -13.03 11.24
CA GLY A 98 1.91 -12.27 11.53
C GLY A 98 3.17 -13.06 11.21
N GLY A 99 4.17 -12.35 10.68
CA GLY A 99 5.47 -12.92 10.36
C GLY A 99 6.36 -13.02 11.59
N VAL A 100 7.24 -14.03 11.59
CA VAL A 100 8.15 -14.35 12.69
C VAL A 100 9.56 -14.52 12.12
N GLU A 101 10.51 -13.82 12.70
CA GLU A 101 11.93 -13.92 12.35
C GLU A 101 12.67 -14.72 13.42
N THR A 102 13.57 -15.59 12.98
CA THR A 102 14.54 -16.24 13.87
C THR A 102 15.80 -15.40 13.92
N VAL A 103 16.17 -14.91 15.10
CA VAL A 103 17.39 -14.13 15.30
C VAL A 103 18.59 -15.04 15.58
N SER A 104 19.80 -14.47 15.63
CA SER A 104 21.07 -15.21 15.68
C SER A 104 21.24 -16.14 16.89
N ASP A 105 20.53 -15.90 17.99
CA ASP A 105 20.54 -16.76 19.18
C ASP A 105 19.52 -17.92 19.11
N GLY A 106 18.81 -18.06 17.99
CA GLY A 106 17.78 -19.06 17.77
C GLY A 106 16.41 -18.69 18.34
N SER A 107 16.28 -17.55 19.04
CA SER A 107 14.98 -17.07 19.51
C SER A 107 14.14 -16.54 18.34
N MET A 108 12.83 -16.62 18.50
CA MET A 108 11.87 -16.14 17.52
C MET A 108 11.23 -14.84 17.99
N ILE A 109 11.16 -13.85 17.10
CA ILE A 109 10.57 -12.54 17.37
C ILE A 109 9.54 -12.16 16.30
N PRO A 110 8.54 -11.32 16.63
CA PRO A 110 7.67 -10.72 15.62
C PRO A 110 8.52 -9.98 14.56
N HIS A 111 8.31 -10.29 13.28
CA HIS A 111 9.08 -9.68 12.18
C HIS A 111 8.45 -8.40 11.64
N ASN A 112 7.12 -8.43 11.46
CA ASN A 112 6.38 -7.32 10.88
C ASN A 112 5.98 -6.31 11.96
N ASN A 113 5.56 -5.14 11.51
CA ASN A 113 5.06 -4.07 12.34
C ASN A 113 3.63 -4.37 12.84
N PHE A 114 3.21 -3.73 13.93
CA PHE A 114 1.84 -3.82 14.43
C PHE A 114 1.03 -2.62 13.99
N ASP A 115 -0.01 -2.86 13.22
CA ASP A 115 -0.92 -1.82 12.74
C ASP A 115 -2.18 -1.80 13.59
N PHE A 116 -2.45 -0.66 14.21
CA PHE A 116 -3.64 -0.40 15.00
C PHE A 116 -4.55 0.58 14.25
N LEU A 117 -5.87 0.38 14.35
CA LEU A 117 -6.86 1.31 13.86
C LEU A 117 -7.81 1.69 15.00
N VAL A 118 -7.84 2.97 15.33
CA VAL A 118 -8.86 3.56 16.21
C VAL A 118 -10.00 4.07 15.35
N ILE A 119 -11.19 3.56 15.58
CA ILE A 119 -12.42 4.09 15.01
C ILE A 119 -13.09 4.93 16.09
N VAL A 120 -13.21 6.23 15.85
CA VAL A 120 -13.87 7.16 16.76
C VAL A 120 -15.34 7.35 16.38
N ARG A 121 -16.17 7.68 17.38
CA ARG A 121 -17.58 7.99 17.21
C ARG A 121 -17.78 9.18 16.27
N GLU A 122 -18.93 9.22 15.61
CA GLU A 122 -19.31 10.26 14.65
C GLU A 122 -19.26 11.67 15.24
N SER A 123 -19.56 11.81 16.54
CA SER A 123 -19.55 13.06 17.29
C SER A 123 -18.16 13.68 17.46
N VAL A 124 -17.08 12.94 17.22
CA VAL A 124 -15.71 13.43 17.39
C VAL A 124 -15.32 14.29 16.18
N SER A 125 -15.05 15.57 16.44
CA SER A 125 -14.64 16.52 15.40
C SER A 125 -13.26 16.22 14.83
N VAL A 126 -12.98 16.73 13.62
CA VAL A 126 -11.68 16.55 12.94
C VAL A 126 -10.53 17.10 13.79
N SER A 127 -10.70 18.26 14.44
CA SER A 127 -9.66 18.85 15.30
C SER A 127 -9.42 18.03 16.57
N ALA A 128 -10.50 17.51 17.18
CA ALA A 128 -10.38 16.61 18.33
C ALA A 128 -9.69 15.30 17.94
N MET A 129 -10.01 14.74 16.77
CA MET A 129 -9.36 13.54 16.23
C MET A 129 -7.86 13.75 16.00
N ALA A 130 -7.46 14.89 15.44
CA ALA A 130 -6.04 15.21 15.24
C ALA A 130 -5.28 15.36 16.57
N LYS A 131 -5.90 16.01 17.57
CA LYS A 131 -5.33 16.12 18.93
C LYS A 131 -5.17 14.74 19.57
N LEU A 132 -6.24 13.94 19.53
CA LEU A 132 -6.24 12.57 20.07
C LEU A 132 -5.17 11.72 19.38
N LYS A 133 -5.03 11.79 18.04
CA LYS A 133 -3.98 11.05 17.33
C LYS A 133 -2.59 11.35 17.88
N LYS A 134 -2.26 12.63 18.10
CA LYS A 134 -0.96 13.03 18.64
C LYS A 134 -0.71 12.50 20.04
N GLU A 135 -1.73 12.50 20.90
CA GLU A 135 -1.66 11.95 22.26
C GLU A 135 -1.45 10.43 22.22
N LEU A 136 -2.18 9.72 21.37
CA LEU A 136 -2.05 8.27 21.22
C LEU A 136 -0.70 7.88 20.58
N ASP A 137 -0.22 8.62 19.58
CA ASP A 137 1.10 8.41 18.97
C ASP A 137 2.22 8.55 20.03
N THR A 138 2.09 9.50 20.96
CA THR A 138 3.05 9.67 22.07
C THR A 138 3.09 8.44 22.97
N LEU A 139 1.92 7.95 23.41
CA LEU A 139 1.81 6.75 24.23
C LEU A 139 2.30 5.48 23.52
N LEU A 140 2.11 5.42 22.19
CA LEU A 140 2.53 4.30 21.39
C LEU A 140 4.05 4.28 21.18
N ASN A 141 4.68 5.45 21.00
CA ASN A 141 6.14 5.57 20.93
C ASN A 141 6.81 5.08 22.22
N GLU A 142 6.25 5.37 23.40
CA GLU A 142 6.75 4.82 24.66
C GLU A 142 6.68 3.28 24.69
N ALA A 143 5.62 2.69 24.12
CA ALA A 143 5.49 1.24 24.01
C ALA A 143 6.49 0.65 23.00
N MET A 144 6.74 1.35 21.87
CA MET A 144 7.75 0.95 20.89
C MET A 144 9.13 0.83 21.54
N GLU A 145 9.53 1.78 22.37
CA GLU A 145 10.80 1.76 23.10
C GLU A 145 10.90 0.57 24.07
N VAL A 146 9.82 0.29 24.81
CA VAL A 146 9.79 -0.82 25.79
C VAL A 146 9.89 -2.18 25.11
N HIS A 147 9.17 -2.37 24.01
CA HIS A 147 9.06 -3.67 23.34
C HIS A 147 10.08 -3.88 22.21
N ASN A 148 10.77 -2.81 21.81
CA ASN A 148 11.70 -2.75 20.68
C ASN A 148 11.07 -3.31 19.38
N ILE A 149 9.84 -2.87 19.09
CA ILE A 149 9.01 -3.29 17.95
C ILE A 149 8.31 -2.05 17.40
N GLU A 150 8.17 -1.96 16.07
CA GLU A 150 7.46 -0.84 15.45
C GLU A 150 5.93 -1.00 15.59
N LEU A 151 5.28 0.08 16.03
CA LEU A 151 3.83 0.16 16.23
C LEU A 151 3.28 1.35 15.45
N TYR A 152 2.21 1.16 14.69
CA TYR A 152 1.58 2.21 13.89
C TYR A 152 0.11 2.37 14.24
N LEU A 153 -0.36 3.62 14.24
CA LEU A 153 -1.73 3.95 14.59
C LEU A 153 -2.42 4.77 13.50
N GLY A 154 -3.44 4.19 12.90
CA GLY A 154 -4.45 4.90 12.14
C GLY A 154 -5.60 5.37 13.04
N ILE A 155 -6.21 6.50 12.68
CA ILE A 155 -7.45 6.98 13.30
C ILE A 155 -8.46 7.34 12.21
N VAL A 156 -9.70 6.89 12.36
CA VAL A 156 -10.78 7.18 11.41
C VAL A 156 -12.09 7.43 12.14
N ASN A 157 -12.91 8.33 11.60
CA ASN A 157 -14.27 8.55 12.09
C ASN A 157 -15.21 7.45 11.55
N GLU A 158 -16.11 6.95 12.40
CA GLU A 158 -17.10 5.92 12.07
C GLU A 158 -17.89 6.24 10.80
N GLN A 159 -18.42 7.46 10.68
CA GLN A 159 -19.22 7.86 9.53
C GLN A 159 -18.37 7.95 8.24
N ASN A 160 -17.10 8.35 8.36
CA ASN A 160 -16.19 8.36 7.23
C ASN A 160 -15.89 6.94 6.75
N LEU A 161 -15.69 5.99 7.66
CA LEU A 161 -15.47 4.58 7.33
C LEU A 161 -16.71 3.92 6.71
N ARG A 162 -17.90 4.18 7.25
CA ARG A 162 -19.18 3.71 6.70
C ARG A 162 -19.40 4.19 5.26
N ASN A 163 -18.89 5.36 4.91
CA ASN A 163 -19.02 5.96 3.59
C ASN A 163 -17.78 5.84 2.72
N ALA A 164 -16.73 5.17 3.19
CA ALA A 164 -15.47 5.08 2.47
C ALA A 164 -15.66 4.35 1.12
N PRO A 165 -14.91 4.70 0.07
CA PRO A 165 -14.89 3.92 -1.16
C PRO A 165 -14.50 2.47 -0.86
N ARG A 166 -14.96 1.53 -1.69
CA ARG A 166 -14.68 0.10 -1.50
C ARG A 166 -13.26 -0.21 -1.95
N ARG A 167 -12.34 -0.16 -0.99
CA ARG A 167 -10.90 -0.34 -1.19
C ARG A 167 -10.46 -1.69 -0.64
N VAL A 168 -9.37 -2.22 -1.18
CA VAL A 168 -8.73 -3.46 -0.73
C VAL A 168 -8.50 -3.42 0.78
N ILE A 169 -7.99 -2.30 1.31
CA ILE A 169 -7.73 -2.19 2.76
C ILE A 169 -8.99 -2.37 3.61
N TRP A 170 -10.14 -1.82 3.20
CA TRP A 170 -11.34 -1.91 4.03
C TRP A 170 -11.92 -3.32 4.03
N HIS A 171 -11.82 -4.03 2.91
CA HIS A 171 -12.10 -5.45 2.84
C HIS A 171 -11.21 -6.25 3.78
N ASP A 172 -9.89 -6.05 3.68
CA ASP A 172 -8.90 -6.72 4.53
C ASP A 172 -9.10 -6.46 6.03
N ILE A 173 -9.53 -5.25 6.40
CA ILE A 173 -9.79 -4.87 7.80
C ILE A 173 -11.10 -5.49 8.30
N VAL A 174 -12.18 -5.40 7.53
CA VAL A 174 -13.49 -5.93 7.96
C VAL A 174 -13.40 -7.43 8.23
N GLU A 175 -12.73 -8.17 7.34
CA GLU A 175 -12.60 -9.62 7.45
C GLU A 175 -11.42 -10.07 8.33
N GLY A 176 -10.36 -9.26 8.42
CA GLY A 176 -9.06 -9.66 8.95
C GLY A 176 -8.54 -8.79 10.10
N HIS A 177 -9.33 -8.64 11.17
CA HIS A 177 -8.97 -7.84 12.35
C HIS A 177 -9.15 -8.61 13.67
N LYS A 178 -8.57 -8.05 14.74
CA LYS A 178 -8.91 -8.39 16.13
C LYS A 178 -9.30 -7.13 16.87
N THR A 179 -10.46 -7.13 17.51
CA THR A 179 -10.86 -6.01 18.38
C THR A 179 -10.13 -6.11 19.73
N LEU A 180 -9.45 -5.05 20.12
CA LEU A 180 -8.74 -4.94 21.41
C LEU A 180 -9.55 -4.19 22.46
N LEU A 181 -10.28 -3.13 22.06
CA LEU A 181 -11.16 -2.35 22.93
C LEU A 181 -12.43 -1.95 22.16
N GLY A 182 -13.55 -1.78 22.86
CA GLY A 182 -14.80 -1.26 22.30
C GLY A 182 -15.71 -2.34 21.70
N ASP A 183 -16.49 -1.95 20.68
CA ASP A 183 -17.52 -2.80 20.08
C ASP A 183 -16.91 -3.79 19.08
N THR A 184 -16.97 -5.08 19.42
CA THR A 184 -16.46 -6.19 18.59
C THR A 184 -17.33 -6.47 17.35
N SER A 185 -18.58 -6.00 17.32
CA SER A 185 -19.52 -6.22 16.22
C SER A 185 -19.44 -5.15 15.13
N PHE A 186 -18.86 -3.98 15.43
CA PHE A 186 -18.90 -2.82 14.52
C PHE A 186 -18.25 -3.08 13.16
N LEU A 187 -17.03 -3.63 13.12
CA LEU A 187 -16.34 -3.90 11.86
C LEU A 187 -17.05 -4.99 11.04
N PRO A 188 -17.44 -6.15 11.62
CA PRO A 188 -18.26 -7.16 10.92
C PRO A 188 -19.59 -6.65 10.35
N GLU A 189 -20.19 -5.62 10.94
CA GLU A 189 -21.42 -5.01 10.44
C GLU A 189 -21.24 -4.19 9.15
N LEU A 190 -20.01 -3.85 8.76
CA LEU A 190 -19.71 -3.06 7.56
C LEU A 190 -19.77 -3.90 6.26
N LYS A 191 -20.88 -4.61 6.05
CA LYS A 191 -21.09 -5.56 4.94
C LYS A 191 -20.77 -5.02 3.54
N ARG A 192 -20.85 -3.70 3.33
CA ARG A 192 -20.48 -3.05 2.06
C ARG A 192 -19.03 -3.25 1.64
N HIS A 193 -18.15 -3.58 2.59
CA HIS A 193 -16.71 -3.76 2.38
C HIS A 193 -16.31 -5.24 2.42
N ALA A 194 -17.20 -6.15 2.82
CA ALA A 194 -16.93 -7.58 2.95
C ALA A 194 -16.79 -8.32 1.61
N ASP A 195 -17.45 -7.83 0.55
CA ASP A 195 -17.44 -8.49 -0.77
C ASP A 195 -16.24 -8.03 -1.62
N PRO A 196 -15.27 -8.92 -1.95
CA PRO A 196 -14.10 -8.56 -2.75
C PRO A 196 -14.44 -8.17 -4.19
N ASP A 197 -15.57 -8.64 -4.75
CA ASP A 197 -16.02 -8.29 -6.10
C ASP A 197 -16.48 -6.83 -6.19
N GLN A 198 -16.75 -6.20 -5.04
CA GLN A 198 -17.15 -4.81 -4.97
C GLN A 198 -15.98 -3.85 -4.79
N ILE A 199 -14.74 -4.37 -4.65
CA ILE A 199 -13.53 -3.54 -4.59
C ILE A 199 -13.38 -2.76 -5.91
N LEU A 200 -13.05 -1.48 -5.80
CA LEU A 200 -12.81 -0.63 -6.95
C LEU A 200 -11.57 -1.10 -7.72
N SER A 201 -11.73 -1.34 -9.01
CA SER A 201 -10.66 -1.80 -9.90
C SER A 201 -9.45 -0.85 -9.92
N GLU A 202 -9.71 0.46 -9.79
CA GLU A 202 -8.71 1.51 -9.71
C GLU A 202 -7.87 1.41 -8.43
N ASP A 203 -8.46 0.98 -7.32
CA ASP A 203 -7.75 0.79 -6.06
C ASP A 203 -6.77 -0.40 -6.15
N VAL A 204 -7.17 -1.47 -6.83
CA VAL A 204 -6.31 -2.63 -7.09
C VAL A 204 -5.16 -2.27 -8.05
N ARG A 205 -5.43 -1.46 -9.08
CA ARG A 205 -4.38 -0.94 -9.96
C ARG A 205 -3.41 -0.04 -9.20
N ASP A 206 -3.93 0.87 -8.38
CA ASP A 206 -3.11 1.78 -7.59
C ASP A 206 -2.24 0.99 -6.59
N LEU A 207 -2.76 -0.10 -6.01
CA LEU A 207 -1.98 -1.06 -5.22
C LEU A 207 -0.85 -1.68 -6.05
N LEU A 208 -1.15 -2.22 -7.24
CA LEU A 208 -0.15 -2.81 -8.13
C LEU A 208 0.96 -1.81 -8.45
N VAL A 209 0.60 -0.58 -8.83
CA VAL A 209 1.57 0.48 -9.19
C VAL A 209 2.39 0.94 -8.00
N ASN A 210 1.77 1.08 -6.82
CA ASN A 210 2.50 1.38 -5.59
C ASN A 210 3.57 0.30 -5.30
N ARG A 211 3.21 -0.98 -5.49
CA ARG A 211 4.12 -2.11 -5.30
C ARG A 211 5.20 -2.17 -6.39
N GLY A 212 4.86 -1.85 -7.63
CA GLY A 212 5.81 -1.75 -8.73
C GLY A 212 6.78 -0.58 -8.58
N THR A 213 6.35 0.51 -7.95
CA THR A 213 7.22 1.67 -7.66
C THR A 213 8.37 1.29 -6.73
N LEU A 214 8.22 0.26 -5.88
CA LEU A 214 9.32 -0.26 -5.07
C LEU A 214 10.48 -0.81 -5.90
N LEU A 215 10.20 -1.36 -7.09
CA LEU A 215 11.24 -1.80 -8.02
C LEU A 215 11.97 -0.61 -8.63
N LEU A 216 11.27 0.48 -8.94
CA LEU A 216 11.92 1.71 -9.40
C LEU A 216 12.83 2.30 -8.31
N ILE A 217 12.46 2.18 -7.03
CA ILE A 217 13.33 2.56 -5.91
C ILE A 217 14.57 1.67 -5.88
N ASN A 218 14.40 0.35 -6.01
CA ASN A 218 15.51 -0.60 -6.04
C ASN A 218 16.49 -0.29 -7.17
N ASP A 219 15.98 0.07 -8.36
CA ASP A 219 16.83 0.46 -9.48
C ASP A 219 17.75 1.63 -9.10
N VAL A 220 17.23 2.66 -8.40
CA VAL A 220 18.04 3.79 -7.95
C VAL A 220 19.07 3.40 -6.89
N ILE A 221 18.76 2.40 -6.05
CA ILE A 221 19.72 1.83 -5.11
C ILE A 221 20.82 1.08 -5.88
N LEU A 222 20.44 0.25 -6.87
CA LEU A 222 21.34 -0.55 -7.69
C LEU A 222 22.23 0.32 -8.60
N ASP A 223 21.75 1.48 -9.06
CA ASP A 223 22.50 2.46 -9.85
C ASP A 223 23.77 2.95 -9.11
N ARG A 224 23.88 2.76 -7.78
CA ARG A 224 25.10 3.04 -7.01
C ARG A 224 26.24 2.07 -7.29
N GLY A 225 25.95 0.92 -7.90
CA GLY A 225 26.89 -0.17 -8.16
C GLY A 225 27.00 -1.15 -7.00
N GLU A 226 27.14 -2.45 -7.32
CA GLU A 226 27.10 -3.54 -6.33
C GLU A 226 28.13 -3.40 -5.20
N LEU A 227 29.34 -2.92 -5.52
CA LEU A 227 30.44 -2.73 -4.55
C LEU A 227 30.11 -1.67 -3.48
N HIS A 228 29.13 -0.82 -3.73
CA HIS A 228 28.72 0.26 -2.84
C HIS A 228 27.44 -0.06 -2.06
N LEU A 229 26.84 -1.23 -2.26
CA LEU A 229 25.63 -1.63 -1.55
C LEU A 229 25.94 -2.08 -0.12
N THR A 230 25.30 -1.42 0.84
CA THR A 230 25.34 -1.87 2.23
C THR A 230 24.44 -3.11 2.43
N LEU A 231 24.62 -3.84 3.53
CA LEU A 231 23.71 -4.93 3.89
C LEU A 231 22.25 -4.42 4.03
N SER A 232 22.06 -3.19 4.51
CA SER A 232 20.74 -2.57 4.61
C SER A 232 20.10 -2.35 3.24
N ASP A 233 20.87 -1.84 2.27
CA ASP A 233 20.42 -1.66 0.88
C ASP A 233 20.00 -2.99 0.26
N ARG A 234 20.84 -4.03 0.39
CA ARG A 234 20.55 -5.36 -0.14
C ARG A 234 19.28 -5.95 0.47
N ARG A 235 19.11 -5.83 1.80
CA ARG A 235 17.87 -6.25 2.48
C ARG A 235 16.66 -5.43 2.05
N ALA A 236 16.80 -4.13 1.79
CA ALA A 236 15.72 -3.29 1.29
C ALA A 236 15.27 -3.74 -0.11
N ILE A 237 16.22 -4.01 -1.02
CA ILE A 237 15.96 -4.52 -2.36
C ILE A 237 15.14 -5.81 -2.29
N ILE A 238 15.58 -6.78 -1.46
CA ILE A 238 14.88 -8.05 -1.26
C ILE A 238 13.45 -7.82 -0.74
N ARG A 239 13.26 -7.01 0.31
CA ARG A 239 11.93 -6.73 0.85
C ARG A 239 11.01 -6.08 -0.18
N HIS A 240 11.53 -5.14 -0.97
CA HIS A 240 10.79 -4.47 -2.04
C HIS A 240 10.37 -5.46 -3.13
N ALA A 241 11.25 -6.36 -3.56
CA ALA A 241 10.96 -7.41 -4.53
C ALA A 241 9.84 -8.34 -4.01
N MET A 242 9.93 -8.83 -2.77
CA MET A 242 8.89 -9.67 -2.16
C MET A 242 7.53 -8.95 -2.10
N LYS A 243 7.53 -7.67 -1.72
CA LYS A 243 6.32 -6.84 -1.70
C LYS A 243 5.74 -6.64 -3.11
N ALA A 244 6.59 -6.48 -4.13
CA ALA A 244 6.17 -6.36 -5.51
C ALA A 244 5.50 -7.65 -6.00
N ILE A 245 6.14 -8.81 -5.80
CA ILE A 245 5.59 -10.12 -6.15
C ILE A 245 4.20 -10.32 -5.53
N LEU A 246 4.08 -10.10 -4.21
CA LEU A 246 2.79 -10.23 -3.52
C LEU A 246 1.74 -9.26 -4.08
N GLY A 247 2.09 -7.99 -4.26
CA GLY A 247 1.17 -6.98 -4.77
C GLY A 247 0.64 -7.27 -6.17
N TYR A 248 1.51 -7.76 -7.06
CA TYR A 248 1.13 -8.13 -8.43
C TYR A 248 0.28 -9.40 -8.45
N GLY A 249 0.64 -10.40 -7.65
CA GLY A 249 -0.15 -11.61 -7.53
C GLY A 249 -1.52 -11.38 -6.90
N ASP A 250 -1.60 -10.48 -5.91
CA ASP A 250 -2.86 -10.04 -5.30
C ASP A 250 -3.79 -9.40 -6.33
N ALA A 251 -3.26 -8.47 -7.14
CA ALA A 251 -4.01 -7.82 -8.22
C ALA A 251 -4.45 -8.83 -9.28
N LEU A 252 -3.60 -9.79 -9.63
CA LEU A 252 -3.92 -10.85 -10.57
C LEU A 252 -5.05 -11.75 -10.03
N LEU A 253 -4.96 -12.21 -8.78
CA LEU A 253 -6.02 -12.98 -8.10
C LEU A 253 -7.34 -12.22 -8.10
N TRP A 254 -7.32 -10.91 -7.81
CA TRP A 254 -8.53 -10.08 -7.89
C TRP A 254 -9.12 -10.06 -9.29
N SER A 255 -8.30 -9.87 -10.33
CA SER A 255 -8.78 -9.88 -11.72
C SER A 255 -9.29 -11.25 -12.21
N LEU A 256 -8.99 -12.31 -11.45
CA LEU A 256 -9.45 -13.68 -11.67
C LEU A 256 -10.71 -14.03 -10.87
N GLY A 257 -11.15 -13.16 -9.94
CA GLY A 257 -12.27 -13.43 -9.01
C GLY A 257 -11.87 -14.28 -7.81
N ASP A 258 -10.58 -14.45 -7.55
CA ASP A 258 -10.03 -15.35 -6.53
C ASP A 258 -9.31 -14.62 -5.40
N TYR A 259 -9.44 -13.29 -5.30
CA TYR A 259 -8.86 -12.53 -4.19
C TYR A 259 -9.46 -12.91 -2.83
N HIS A 260 -8.65 -12.81 -1.77
CA HIS A 260 -9.06 -13.09 -0.41
C HIS A 260 -8.25 -12.25 0.59
N TRP A 261 -8.84 -11.87 1.72
CA TRP A 261 -8.18 -11.07 2.75
C TRP A 261 -6.99 -11.80 3.41
N SER A 262 -7.12 -13.11 3.65
CA SER A 262 -6.07 -13.96 4.24
C SER A 262 -4.93 -14.22 3.24
N TYR A 263 -3.69 -14.03 3.70
CA TYR A 263 -2.49 -14.32 2.93
C TYR A 263 -2.32 -15.82 2.69
N VAL A 264 -2.63 -16.66 3.70
CA VAL A 264 -2.55 -18.12 3.57
C VAL A 264 -3.52 -18.61 2.49
N GLU A 265 -4.74 -18.09 2.49
CA GLU A 265 -5.74 -18.43 1.48
C GLU A 265 -5.33 -17.92 0.08
N ARG A 266 -4.78 -16.71 -0.03
CA ARG A 266 -4.26 -16.21 -1.31
C ARG A 266 -3.12 -17.07 -1.85
N GLN A 267 -2.20 -17.52 -1.00
CA GLN A 267 -1.13 -18.44 -1.39
C GLN A 267 -1.70 -19.75 -1.95
N LEU A 268 -2.70 -20.33 -1.28
CA LEU A 268 -3.40 -21.53 -1.74
C LEU A 268 -4.10 -21.29 -3.09
N ARG A 269 -4.84 -20.19 -3.21
CA ARG A 269 -5.56 -19.85 -4.45
C ARG A 269 -4.62 -19.59 -5.61
N MET A 270 -3.50 -18.90 -5.39
CA MET A 270 -2.47 -18.69 -6.40
C MET A 270 -1.90 -20.02 -6.88
N ARG A 271 -1.59 -20.94 -5.96
CA ARG A 271 -1.11 -22.30 -6.31
C ARG A 271 -2.10 -23.04 -7.21
N ASN A 272 -3.40 -22.84 -6.98
CA ASN A 272 -4.47 -23.47 -7.76
C ASN A 272 -4.75 -22.78 -9.12
N GLN A 273 -4.13 -21.63 -9.43
CA GLN A 273 -4.26 -20.95 -10.73
C GLN A 273 -3.43 -21.60 -11.85
N VAL A 274 -3.52 -22.93 -12.00
CA VAL A 274 -2.74 -23.69 -12.98
C VAL A 274 -3.03 -23.31 -14.42
N ALA A 275 -4.26 -22.87 -14.70
CA ALA A 275 -4.72 -22.53 -16.05
C ALA A 275 -4.50 -21.06 -16.46
N ASN A 276 -4.37 -20.14 -15.49
CA ASN A 276 -4.36 -18.71 -15.75
C ASN A 276 -3.03 -18.02 -15.48
N VAL A 277 -2.16 -18.64 -14.68
CA VAL A 277 -0.91 -18.03 -14.21
C VAL A 277 0.25 -18.93 -14.62
N PRO A 278 1.41 -18.42 -15.05
CA PRO A 278 2.59 -19.26 -15.30
C PRO A 278 3.10 -19.95 -14.03
N GLU A 279 3.68 -21.14 -14.17
CA GLU A 279 4.25 -21.89 -13.04
C GLU A 279 5.38 -21.13 -12.34
N SER A 280 6.24 -20.45 -13.12
CA SER A 280 7.30 -19.60 -12.60
C SER A 280 6.77 -18.55 -11.62
N PHE A 281 5.69 -17.85 -11.99
CA PHE A 281 5.15 -16.77 -11.17
C PHE A 281 4.44 -17.32 -9.95
N ARG A 282 3.72 -18.44 -10.07
CA ARG A 282 3.12 -19.12 -8.91
C ARG A 282 4.19 -19.50 -7.89
N ALA A 283 5.32 -20.06 -8.34
CA ALA A 283 6.43 -20.43 -7.47
C ALA A 283 7.05 -19.21 -6.77
N GLN A 284 7.21 -18.09 -7.47
CA GLN A 284 7.68 -16.84 -6.87
C GLN A 284 6.70 -16.28 -5.85
N TYR A 285 5.39 -16.30 -6.14
CA TYR A 285 4.37 -15.86 -5.20
C TYR A 285 4.36 -16.72 -3.93
N GLU A 286 4.48 -18.05 -4.08
CA GLU A 286 4.57 -18.97 -2.95
C GLU A 286 5.81 -18.68 -2.07
N MET A 287 6.95 -18.43 -2.70
CA MET A 287 8.19 -18.04 -2.03
C MET A 287 8.06 -16.69 -1.31
N ALA A 288 7.47 -15.67 -1.95
CA ALA A 288 7.25 -14.35 -1.35
C ALA A 288 6.25 -14.40 -0.18
N ALA A 289 5.23 -15.25 -0.27
CA ALA A 289 4.28 -15.49 0.82
C ALA A 289 4.97 -16.18 2.01
N GLU A 290 5.80 -17.19 1.78
CA GLU A 290 6.58 -17.80 2.86
C GLU A 290 7.57 -16.81 3.47
N PHE A 291 8.26 -16.00 2.66
CA PHE A 291 9.16 -14.95 3.14
C PHE A 291 8.43 -13.96 4.06
N ARG A 292 7.17 -13.62 3.77
CA ARG A 292 6.35 -12.75 4.62
C ARG A 292 6.08 -13.36 5.99
N PHE A 293 5.95 -14.68 6.09
CA PHE A 293 5.69 -15.38 7.35
C PHE A 293 6.97 -15.72 8.11
N ARG A 294 8.04 -16.08 7.38
CA ARG A 294 9.35 -16.47 7.91
C ARG A 294 10.43 -15.97 6.96
N PRO A 295 10.89 -14.72 7.11
CA PRO A 295 11.91 -14.16 6.23
C PRO A 295 13.21 -14.95 6.39
N ARG A 296 13.82 -15.30 5.26
CA ARG A 296 15.14 -15.94 5.18
C ARG A 296 15.99 -15.13 4.22
N TYR A 297 16.80 -14.22 4.73
CA TYR A 297 17.55 -13.29 3.89
C TYR A 297 18.78 -13.93 3.25
N GLU A 298 19.35 -14.93 3.90
CA GLU A 298 20.62 -15.56 3.55
C GLU A 298 20.62 -16.08 2.11
N GLU A 299 19.51 -16.70 1.70
CA GLU A 299 19.33 -17.26 0.35
C GLU A 299 19.34 -16.19 -0.75
N TYR A 300 18.83 -14.98 -0.46
CA TYR A 300 18.74 -13.89 -1.43
C TYR A 300 19.97 -12.99 -1.42
N LEU A 301 20.63 -12.85 -0.26
CA LEU A 301 21.86 -12.06 -0.14
C LEU A 301 23.01 -12.65 -0.96
N LEU A 302 22.95 -13.92 -1.34
CA LEU A 302 23.95 -14.54 -2.20
C LEU A 302 23.68 -14.34 -3.70
N ARG A 303 22.52 -13.78 -4.08
CA ARG A 303 22.17 -13.55 -5.49
C ARG A 303 22.81 -12.28 -6.02
N ASP A 304 23.01 -12.26 -7.34
CA ASP A 304 23.13 -11.03 -8.11
C ASP A 304 21.75 -10.34 -8.07
N LEU A 305 21.68 -9.23 -7.34
CA LEU A 305 20.42 -8.53 -7.12
C LEU A 305 20.00 -7.72 -8.35
N SER A 306 20.95 -7.32 -9.20
CA SER A 306 20.64 -6.60 -10.43
C SER A 306 20.03 -7.55 -11.45
N ALA A 307 20.66 -8.71 -11.67
CA ALA A 307 20.13 -9.73 -12.57
C ALA A 307 18.76 -10.23 -12.09
N TRP A 308 18.60 -10.50 -10.80
CA TRP A 308 17.33 -10.93 -10.24
C TRP A 308 16.22 -9.87 -10.36
N GLN A 309 16.56 -8.59 -10.19
CA GLN A 309 15.65 -7.47 -10.40
C GLN A 309 15.14 -7.42 -11.85
N ASP A 310 16.02 -7.61 -12.84
CA ASP A 310 15.64 -7.59 -14.26
C ASP A 310 14.79 -8.79 -14.66
N GLU A 311 15.13 -10.00 -14.19
CA GLU A 311 14.31 -11.20 -14.35
C GLU A 311 12.90 -10.99 -13.77
N LEU A 312 12.84 -10.46 -12.54
CA LEU A 312 11.58 -10.18 -11.87
C LEU A 312 10.76 -9.13 -12.63
N ARG A 313 11.39 -8.07 -13.12
CA ARG A 313 10.72 -7.01 -13.89
C ARG A 313 10.05 -7.58 -15.14
N ALA A 314 10.75 -8.43 -15.90
CA ALA A 314 10.21 -9.05 -17.12
C ALA A 314 9.01 -9.95 -16.81
N GLU A 315 9.07 -10.73 -15.74
CA GLU A 315 7.94 -11.57 -15.34
C GLU A 315 6.75 -10.74 -14.85
N LEU A 316 6.99 -9.73 -14.02
CA LEU A 316 5.97 -8.85 -13.50
C LEU A 316 5.32 -7.98 -14.59
N GLU A 317 6.04 -7.66 -15.66
CA GLU A 317 5.45 -7.01 -16.84
C GLU A 317 4.30 -7.85 -17.39
N SER A 318 4.51 -9.16 -17.58
CA SER A 318 3.49 -10.06 -18.10
C SER A 318 2.27 -10.14 -17.18
N VAL A 319 2.49 -10.10 -15.86
CA VAL A 319 1.43 -10.12 -14.85
C VAL A 319 0.65 -8.81 -14.84
N HIS A 320 1.34 -7.66 -14.89
CA HIS A 320 0.73 -6.35 -15.00
C HIS A 320 -0.15 -6.28 -16.23
N TRP A 321 0.38 -6.72 -17.36
CA TRP A 321 -0.36 -6.75 -18.60
C TRP A 321 -1.64 -7.58 -18.48
N GLN A 322 -1.56 -8.79 -17.93
CA GLN A 322 -2.73 -9.66 -17.73
C GLN A 322 -3.78 -9.02 -16.83
N PHE A 323 -3.35 -8.39 -15.73
CA PHE A 323 -4.24 -7.66 -14.84
C PHE A 323 -4.97 -6.53 -15.60
N GLU A 324 -4.24 -5.68 -16.30
CA GLU A 324 -4.79 -4.53 -17.03
C GLU A 324 -5.72 -4.95 -18.18
N TRP A 325 -5.35 -6.00 -18.92
CA TRP A 325 -6.18 -6.57 -19.96
C TRP A 325 -7.52 -7.07 -19.42
N ARG A 326 -7.53 -7.72 -18.24
CA ARG A 326 -8.77 -8.16 -17.58
C ARG A 326 -9.57 -6.99 -17.02
N ARG A 327 -8.91 -6.06 -16.32
CA ARG A 327 -9.51 -4.86 -15.74
C ARG A 327 -10.26 -4.02 -16.77
N LEU A 328 -9.70 -3.90 -17.97
CA LEU A 328 -10.27 -3.12 -19.07
C LEU A 328 -11.16 -3.93 -20.03
N GLY A 329 -11.53 -5.16 -19.68
CA GLY A 329 -12.54 -5.94 -20.41
C GLY A 329 -12.06 -6.64 -21.69
N LYS A 330 -10.79 -7.05 -21.76
CA LYS A 330 -10.25 -8.04 -22.72
C LYS A 330 -10.38 -7.71 -24.22
N SER A 331 -10.53 -6.43 -24.57
CA SER A 331 -10.95 -6.03 -25.93
C SER A 331 -9.88 -5.29 -26.75
N PHE A 332 -8.58 -5.45 -26.42
CA PHE A 332 -7.48 -4.82 -27.15
C PHE A 332 -6.27 -5.72 -27.33
N GLU A 333 -5.53 -5.38 -28.38
CA GLU A 333 -4.19 -5.89 -28.67
C GLU A 333 -3.18 -5.47 -27.62
N MET A 334 -2.09 -6.23 -27.55
CA MET A 334 -1.04 -6.06 -26.56
C MET A 334 -0.09 -4.91 -26.90
N ASP A 335 -0.40 -3.71 -26.41
CA ASP A 335 0.42 -2.51 -26.55
C ASP A 335 0.20 -1.53 -25.38
N TRP A 336 1.28 -1.19 -24.67
CA TRP A 336 1.28 -0.24 -23.56
C TRP A 336 0.81 1.17 -23.96
N SER A 337 1.03 1.60 -25.20
CA SER A 337 0.56 2.92 -25.66
C SER A 337 -0.97 2.98 -25.73
N ARG A 338 -1.58 1.95 -26.30
CA ARG A 338 -3.05 1.81 -26.38
C ARG A 338 -3.68 1.55 -25.02
N LEU A 339 -2.96 0.86 -24.14
CA LEU A 339 -3.40 0.66 -22.76
C LEU A 339 -3.58 2.00 -22.03
N SER A 340 -2.61 2.92 -22.17
CA SER A 340 -2.68 4.23 -21.52
C SER A 340 -3.90 5.03 -22.00
N GLU A 341 -4.20 5.00 -23.31
CA GLU A 341 -5.41 5.65 -23.85
C GLU A 341 -6.69 5.06 -23.29
N ARG A 342 -6.79 3.73 -23.21
CA ARG A 342 -7.96 3.05 -22.66
C ARG A 342 -8.13 3.30 -21.18
N SER A 343 -7.03 3.28 -20.43
CA SER A 343 -7.02 3.65 -19.01
C SER A 343 -7.47 5.09 -18.81
N LEU A 344 -7.07 6.02 -19.67
CA LEU A 344 -7.55 7.40 -19.61
C LEU A 344 -9.05 7.50 -19.91
N ALA A 345 -9.55 6.72 -20.87
CA ALA A 345 -10.97 6.71 -21.22
C ALA A 345 -11.88 6.26 -20.06
N THR A 346 -11.40 5.44 -19.10
CA THR A 346 -12.20 5.03 -17.93
C THR A 346 -12.43 6.16 -16.93
N TYR A 347 -11.69 7.28 -17.03
CA TYR A 347 -11.90 8.44 -16.18
C TYR A 347 -13.02 9.36 -16.64
N LEU A 348 -13.64 9.09 -17.79
CA LEU A 348 -14.85 9.78 -18.19
C LEU A 348 -15.95 9.62 -17.13
N PRO A 349 -16.76 10.67 -16.88
CA PRO A 349 -17.90 10.57 -15.98
C PRO A 349 -18.87 9.48 -16.45
N ALA A 350 -19.01 8.41 -15.69
CA ALA A 350 -20.10 7.45 -15.81
C ALA A 350 -21.26 7.88 -14.90
N PRO A 351 -22.52 7.60 -15.27
CA PRO A 351 -23.70 8.03 -14.50
C PRO A 351 -23.78 7.41 -13.10
N TRP A 352 -23.02 6.35 -12.83
CA TRP A 352 -23.02 5.61 -11.56
C TRP A 352 -21.90 6.03 -10.59
N ILE A 353 -21.16 7.10 -10.90
CA ILE A 353 -20.03 7.54 -10.08
C ILE A 353 -20.51 8.20 -8.78
N GLU A 354 -19.83 7.89 -7.67
CA GLU A 354 -20.05 8.55 -6.39
C GLU A 354 -19.96 10.10 -6.53
N PRO A 355 -20.92 10.88 -6.01
CA PRO A 355 -20.98 12.34 -6.23
C PRO A 355 -19.69 13.09 -5.88
N ARG A 356 -18.98 12.64 -4.84
CA ARG A 356 -17.69 13.22 -4.42
C ARG A 356 -16.60 13.03 -5.47
N LEU A 357 -16.51 11.84 -6.07
CA LEU A 357 -15.54 11.55 -7.13
C LEU A 357 -15.86 12.35 -8.39
N LEU A 358 -17.15 12.47 -8.74
CA LEU A 358 -17.59 13.32 -9.85
C LEU A 358 -17.19 14.79 -9.62
N ALA A 359 -17.45 15.33 -8.43
CA ALA A 359 -17.09 16.71 -8.08
C ALA A 359 -15.57 16.95 -8.20
N ARG A 360 -14.74 16.02 -7.70
CA ARG A 360 -13.28 16.06 -7.85
C ARG A 360 -12.84 16.03 -9.32
N ARG A 361 -13.42 15.15 -10.14
CA ARG A 361 -13.11 15.07 -11.57
C ARG A 361 -13.48 16.35 -12.31
N VAL A 362 -14.67 16.90 -12.06
CA VAL A 362 -15.11 18.19 -12.63
C VAL A 362 -14.17 19.31 -12.20
N TRP A 363 -13.76 19.33 -10.92
CA TRP A 363 -12.80 20.31 -10.41
C TRP A 363 -11.45 20.24 -11.12
N ASN A 364 -10.92 19.02 -11.34
CA ASN A 364 -9.70 18.82 -12.12
C ASN A 364 -9.85 19.36 -13.56
N ALA A 365 -10.98 19.09 -14.21
CA ALA A 365 -11.26 19.58 -15.56
C ALA A 365 -11.29 21.11 -15.62
N LEU A 366 -11.89 21.77 -14.63
CA LEU A 366 -11.91 23.23 -14.53
C LEU A 366 -10.52 23.84 -14.29
N ARG A 367 -9.63 23.12 -13.60
CA ARG A 367 -8.22 23.52 -13.40
C ARG A 367 -7.30 23.18 -14.58
N GLY A 368 -7.83 22.61 -15.67
CA GLY A 368 -7.06 22.24 -16.85
C GLY A 368 -6.35 20.88 -16.75
N GLY A 369 -6.72 20.03 -15.80
CA GLY A 369 -6.13 18.71 -15.61
C GLY A 369 -4.66 18.77 -15.14
N PRO A 370 -3.81 17.82 -15.55
CA PRO A 370 -2.40 17.75 -15.13
C PRO A 370 -1.49 18.78 -15.83
N GLY A 371 -2.03 19.68 -16.65
CA GLY A 371 -1.22 20.66 -17.41
C GLY A 371 -0.50 20.08 -18.63
N VAL A 372 -0.88 18.88 -19.07
CA VAL A 372 -0.27 18.15 -20.18
C VAL A 372 -1.39 17.71 -21.13
N ASP A 373 -1.24 18.01 -22.42
CA ASP A 373 -2.15 17.50 -23.44
C ASP A 373 -2.05 15.98 -23.54
N ALA A 374 -3.15 15.33 -23.91
CA ALA A 374 -3.13 13.91 -24.27
C ALA A 374 -2.20 13.67 -25.49
N PRO A 375 -1.69 12.43 -25.66
CA PRO A 375 -0.86 12.08 -26.81
C PRO A 375 -1.46 12.49 -28.15
N ILE A 376 -0.57 12.82 -29.09
CA ILE A 376 -0.98 13.10 -30.47
C ILE A 376 -1.61 11.84 -31.05
N GLY A 377 -2.79 11.98 -31.67
CA GLY A 377 -3.53 10.85 -32.24
C GLY A 377 -4.48 10.15 -31.27
N SER A 378 -4.47 10.52 -29.98
CA SER A 378 -5.36 9.90 -29.00
C SER A 378 -6.83 10.05 -29.31
N HIS A 379 -7.55 8.95 -29.09
CA HIS A 379 -9.01 8.93 -29.21
C HIS A 379 -9.65 9.99 -28.31
N TRP A 380 -10.75 10.59 -28.76
CA TRP A 380 -11.38 11.72 -28.05
C TRP A 380 -11.69 11.39 -26.58
N GLN A 381 -12.09 10.15 -26.28
CA GLN A 381 -12.38 9.71 -24.92
C GLN A 381 -11.16 9.83 -23.99
N ALA A 382 -9.97 9.46 -24.46
CA ALA A 382 -8.73 9.58 -23.70
C ALA A 382 -8.37 11.07 -23.47
N ARG A 383 -8.58 11.93 -24.48
CA ARG A 383 -8.35 13.37 -24.38
C ARG A 383 -9.24 14.04 -23.32
N TYR A 384 -10.51 13.65 -23.26
CA TYR A 384 -11.41 14.13 -22.22
C TYR A 384 -11.09 13.50 -20.87
N GLY A 385 -10.84 12.20 -20.82
CA GLY A 385 -10.40 11.49 -19.62
C GLY A 385 -9.21 12.18 -18.94
N MET A 386 -8.21 12.58 -19.72
CA MET A 386 -7.05 13.36 -19.25
C MET A 386 -7.43 14.66 -18.52
N ARG A 387 -8.45 15.37 -19.01
CA ARG A 387 -8.91 16.60 -18.35
C ARG A 387 -9.56 16.32 -16.99
N PHE A 388 -10.20 15.16 -16.84
CA PHE A 388 -10.84 14.76 -15.59
C PHE A 388 -9.86 14.13 -14.58
N THR A 389 -8.65 13.76 -15.00
CA THR A 389 -7.60 13.20 -14.12
C THR A 389 -6.73 14.27 -13.49
N GLY A 390 -6.35 14.07 -12.23
CA GLY A 390 -5.23 14.79 -11.61
C GLY A 390 -3.92 14.01 -11.80
N MET A 391 -2.81 14.60 -11.34
CA MET A 391 -1.50 13.95 -11.48
C MET A 391 -1.44 12.60 -10.75
N ARG A 392 -2.09 12.48 -9.58
CA ARG A 392 -2.16 11.21 -8.83
C ARG A 392 -2.81 10.09 -9.64
N GLU A 393 -3.93 10.38 -10.30
CA GLU A 393 -4.65 9.42 -11.14
C GLU A 393 -3.92 9.12 -12.46
N LEU A 394 -3.04 10.04 -12.88
CA LEU A 394 -2.20 9.89 -14.05
C LEU A 394 -1.00 8.96 -13.79
N MET A 395 -0.42 8.95 -12.58
CA MET A 395 0.76 8.15 -12.25
C MET A 395 0.66 6.67 -12.66
N PRO A 396 -0.44 5.95 -12.35
CA PRO A 396 -0.63 4.57 -12.82
C PRO A 396 -0.62 4.40 -14.35
N VAL A 397 -1.08 5.42 -15.09
CA VAL A 397 -1.09 5.43 -16.56
C VAL A 397 0.32 5.62 -17.13
N LEU A 398 1.16 6.40 -16.43
CA LEU A 398 2.54 6.67 -16.83
C LEU A 398 3.51 5.54 -16.44
N PHE A 399 3.19 4.82 -15.37
CA PHE A 399 4.08 3.84 -14.76
C PHE A 399 4.64 2.80 -15.73
N PRO A 400 3.87 2.16 -16.63
CA PRO A 400 4.42 1.11 -17.49
C PRO A 400 5.57 1.57 -18.38
N ALA A 401 5.51 2.80 -18.90
CA ALA A 401 6.58 3.35 -19.74
C ALA A 401 7.88 3.64 -18.97
N VAL A 402 7.80 3.74 -17.64
CA VAL A 402 8.94 3.92 -16.74
C VAL A 402 9.45 2.57 -16.24
N ALA A 403 8.54 1.66 -15.92
CA ALA A 403 8.86 0.35 -15.34
C ALA A 403 9.39 -0.65 -16.37
N TYR A 404 8.91 -0.59 -17.62
CA TYR A 404 9.20 -1.55 -18.68
C TYR A 404 9.77 -0.84 -19.91
N PRO A 405 10.99 -0.29 -19.83
CA PRO A 405 11.57 0.50 -20.91
C PRO A 405 11.79 -0.31 -22.21
N ASP A 406 11.96 -1.63 -22.09
CA ASP A 406 12.22 -2.55 -23.22
C ASP A 406 10.95 -3.02 -23.92
N ALA A 407 9.78 -2.82 -23.29
CA ALA A 407 8.47 -3.17 -23.85
C ALA A 407 7.95 -2.13 -24.87
N ILE A 408 8.70 -1.05 -25.05
CA ILE A 408 8.34 0.11 -25.87
C ILE A 408 8.71 -0.20 -27.32
N THR A 409 7.71 -0.43 -28.17
CA THR A 409 7.85 -0.58 -29.63
C THR A 409 8.19 0.76 -30.31
N PRO A 410 8.70 0.79 -31.56
CA PRO A 410 8.93 2.04 -32.29
C PRO A 410 7.71 2.97 -32.37
N ASP A 411 6.51 2.41 -32.47
CA ASP A 411 5.25 3.18 -32.49
C ASP A 411 4.96 3.86 -31.14
N SER A 412 5.55 3.37 -30.06
CA SER A 412 5.43 3.95 -28.72
C SER A 412 6.46 5.04 -28.41
N LEU A 413 7.27 5.49 -29.39
CA LEU A 413 8.12 6.68 -29.22
C LEU A 413 7.32 7.96 -28.97
N ILE A 414 6.16 8.11 -29.62
CA ILE A 414 5.23 9.23 -29.37
C ILE A 414 4.72 9.18 -27.93
N TRP A 415 4.40 7.97 -27.46
CA TRP A 415 4.06 7.76 -26.06
C TRP A 415 5.25 8.16 -25.19
N ARG A 416 6.44 7.58 -25.35
CA ARG A 416 7.61 7.90 -24.53
C ARG A 416 7.88 9.40 -24.42
N SER A 417 7.80 10.13 -25.54
CA SER A 417 7.88 11.60 -25.55
C SER A 417 6.79 12.29 -24.72
N TRP A 418 5.54 11.81 -24.80
CA TRP A 418 4.46 12.26 -23.93
C TRP A 418 4.74 11.95 -22.45
N VAL A 419 5.31 10.78 -22.08
CA VAL A 419 5.73 10.47 -20.70
C VAL A 419 6.73 11.51 -20.21
N THR A 420 7.77 11.75 -21.01
CA THR A 420 8.87 12.67 -20.69
C THR A 420 8.33 14.05 -20.38
N LYS A 421 7.42 14.55 -21.23
CA LYS A 421 6.75 15.84 -21.02
C LYS A 421 5.86 15.81 -19.77
N ALA A 422 5.08 14.74 -19.57
CA ALA A 422 4.14 14.65 -18.46
C ALA A 422 4.83 14.63 -17.09
N LEU A 423 6.00 13.99 -17.01
CA LEU A 423 6.80 13.91 -15.79
C LEU A 423 7.76 15.10 -15.62
N GLY A 424 7.93 15.96 -16.64
CA GLY A 424 8.97 16.98 -16.64
C GLY A 424 10.38 16.38 -16.54
N ALA A 425 10.61 15.26 -17.23
CA ALA A 425 11.92 14.64 -17.32
C ALA A 425 12.84 15.40 -18.28
N SER A 426 14.15 15.40 -18.02
CA SER A 426 15.16 16.07 -18.86
C SER A 426 15.36 15.40 -20.22
N SER A 427 15.15 14.09 -20.29
CA SER A 427 15.30 13.24 -21.46
C SER A 427 14.37 12.04 -21.37
N ASP A 428 14.24 11.29 -22.46
CA ASP A 428 13.51 10.02 -22.52
C ASP A 428 14.34 8.81 -22.09
N SER A 429 15.56 9.03 -21.57
CA SER A 429 16.39 7.94 -21.04
C SER A 429 15.69 7.24 -19.87
N PRO A 430 15.84 5.91 -19.70
CA PRO A 430 15.21 5.18 -18.60
C PRO A 430 15.51 5.77 -17.22
N ILE A 431 16.76 6.21 -17.01
CA ILE A 431 17.21 6.80 -15.73
C ILE A 431 16.50 8.14 -15.46
N ALA A 432 16.44 9.04 -16.45
CA ALA A 432 15.79 10.34 -16.29
C ALA A 432 14.29 10.20 -16.04
N LEU A 433 13.62 9.30 -16.80
CA LEU A 433 12.20 9.00 -16.62
C LEU A 433 11.91 8.41 -15.22
N ARG A 434 12.73 7.45 -14.76
CA ARG A 434 12.61 6.85 -13.43
C ARG A 434 12.72 7.89 -12.32
N ARG A 435 13.74 8.75 -12.36
CA ARG A 435 13.92 9.81 -11.36
C ARG A 435 12.79 10.85 -11.41
N ALA A 436 12.36 11.26 -12.60
CA ALA A 436 11.22 12.15 -12.75
C ALA A 436 9.92 11.54 -12.20
N TYR A 437 9.66 10.27 -12.50
CA TYR A 437 8.52 9.54 -11.96
C TYR A 437 8.54 9.50 -10.44
N LEU A 438 9.67 9.14 -9.82
CA LEU A 438 9.79 9.08 -8.35
C LEU A 438 9.63 10.47 -7.71
N ARG A 439 10.12 11.54 -8.33
CA ARG A 439 9.89 12.92 -7.84
C ARG A 439 8.40 13.25 -7.84
N THR A 440 7.72 13.00 -8.95
CA THR A 440 6.26 13.21 -9.08
C THR A 440 5.48 12.31 -8.13
N TRP A 441 5.94 11.07 -7.90
CA TRP A 441 5.35 10.13 -6.95
C TRP A 441 5.42 10.65 -5.51
N GLY A 442 6.55 11.25 -5.11
CA GLY A 442 6.68 11.89 -3.79
C GLY A 442 5.83 13.13 -3.59
N GLN A 443 5.43 13.80 -4.67
CA GLN A 443 4.57 14.99 -4.61
C GLN A 443 3.08 14.64 -4.63
N HIS A 444 2.69 13.60 -5.37
CA HIS A 444 1.29 13.33 -5.69
C HIS A 444 0.79 11.92 -5.34
N GLY A 445 1.69 10.94 -5.24
CA GLY A 445 1.37 9.54 -4.98
C GLY A 445 1.36 9.22 -3.50
N ASP A 446 2.55 9.10 -2.92
CA ASP A 446 2.76 8.70 -1.53
C ASP A 446 3.39 9.84 -0.71
N VAL A 447 2.63 10.34 0.26
CA VAL A 447 3.03 11.43 1.16
C VAL A 447 4.21 11.06 2.06
N ASN A 448 4.43 9.76 2.27
CA ASN A 448 5.52 9.24 3.09
C ASN A 448 6.81 9.03 2.29
N PHE A 449 6.73 9.06 0.96
CA PHE A 449 7.86 8.77 0.09
C PHE A 449 9.11 9.65 0.34
N PRO A 450 8.99 10.96 0.64
CA PRO A 450 10.18 11.76 0.99
C PRO A 450 10.92 11.25 2.22
N HIS A 451 10.23 10.64 3.19
CA HIS A 451 10.90 10.01 4.34
C HIS A 451 11.62 8.72 3.92
N THR A 452 11.00 7.89 3.07
CA THR A 452 11.62 6.69 2.49
C THR A 452 12.93 7.02 1.76
N LEU A 453 12.94 8.08 0.94
CA LEU A 453 14.17 8.53 0.27
C LEU A 453 15.27 8.92 1.25
N ARG A 454 14.95 9.62 2.34
CA ARG A 454 15.92 9.99 3.38
C ARG A 454 16.47 8.77 4.11
N VAL A 455 15.61 7.82 4.49
CA VAL A 455 16.02 6.58 5.18
C VAL A 455 16.96 5.75 4.31
N LEU A 456 16.70 5.72 2.99
CA LEU A 456 17.52 4.99 2.03
C LEU A 456 18.73 5.78 1.52
N GLY A 457 18.88 7.05 1.91
CA GLY A 457 19.94 7.94 1.40
C GLY A 457 19.88 8.17 -0.11
N ILE A 458 18.67 8.20 -0.70
CA ILE A 458 18.46 8.36 -2.14
C ILE A 458 18.29 9.84 -2.47
N SER A 459 19.10 10.36 -3.39
CA SER A 459 18.83 11.62 -4.09
C SER A 459 18.17 11.34 -5.43
N LEU A 460 17.16 12.13 -5.77
CA LEU A 460 16.48 12.07 -7.07
C LEU A 460 16.94 13.16 -8.03
N ASP A 461 17.84 14.04 -7.61
CA ASP A 461 18.51 14.98 -8.50
C ASP A 461 19.39 14.20 -9.46
N GLU A 462 19.53 14.63 -10.71
CA GLU A 462 20.41 13.95 -11.65
C GLU A 462 21.83 13.91 -11.10
N PRO A 463 22.58 12.80 -11.27
CA PRO A 463 23.98 12.84 -10.93
C PRO A 463 24.57 13.96 -11.78
N GLU A 464 25.24 14.94 -11.16
CA GLU A 464 26.13 15.80 -11.93
C GLU A 464 27.00 14.85 -12.74
N MET A 465 26.88 14.90 -14.07
CA MET A 465 27.77 14.11 -14.93
C MET A 465 29.15 14.59 -14.57
N GLN A 466 29.86 13.83 -13.73
CA GLN A 466 31.29 14.00 -13.57
C GLN A 466 31.83 13.79 -14.97
N GLU A 467 32.23 14.89 -15.61
CA GLU A 467 32.86 14.87 -16.92
C GLU A 467 33.91 13.77 -16.84
N ALA A 468 33.76 12.75 -17.69
CA ALA A 468 34.71 11.66 -17.76
C ALA A 468 36.11 12.30 -17.87
N PRO A 469 37.09 11.89 -17.04
CA PRO A 469 38.42 12.49 -17.11
C PRO A 469 38.88 12.39 -18.55
N VAL A 470 39.09 13.56 -19.17
CA VAL A 470 39.68 13.66 -20.49
C VAL A 470 41.07 13.07 -20.34
N HIS A 471 41.23 11.82 -20.77
CA HIS A 471 42.53 11.20 -20.92
C HIS A 471 43.17 11.85 -22.14
N ASP A 472 43.94 12.91 -21.89
CA ASP A 472 44.91 13.49 -22.84
C ASP A 472 46.07 12.53 -23.10
#